data_AF-A0A935SRK8-F1
#
_entry.id   AF-A0A935SRK8-F1
#
_cell.length_a   1.000
_cell.length_b   1.000
_cell.length_c   1.000
_cell.angle_alpha   90.00
_cell.angle_beta   90.00
_cell.angle_gamma   90.00
#
_symmetry.space_group_name_H-M   'P 1'
#
loop_
_entity.id
_entity.type
_entity.pdbx_description
1 polymer ?
#
loop_
_entity_poly.entity_id
_entity_poly.type
_entity_poly.pdbx_seq_one_letter_code
_entity_poly.pdbx_strand_id
1 'polypeptide(L)'
;MTSLIEQLRTEAVSDLFRLKGFGTHWNLRQEFFLNKLAGATKKSDLIRLGDCLSGAFKLAGSDDRSQGSLSSAGSTWEALVVWYLNLCLVGTHAVCVRGGPLCPKPIKDALSVCFENSVLRSEPDVILISSKALAESTVADTRKNLLLKASDIVEETFDKTGVVNFQCKTNWNDNAQIPMLWNMLYNQARKGALIPNGFSIGRNGFSLQNLGIFGYAFATVPTQKKGPQGYKAENLDVMRVKTMSAGNYWGHPSRNGICLSLAEFFNFFNRNSTVFPNVADVGKEAALFLNSGSSGTKNISAFQLF
;
A
#
# COMPACT_ATOMS: atom_id res chain seq x y z
N MET A 1 -1.33 14.25 -20.57
CA MET A 1 0.08 13.82 -20.70
C MET A 1 0.36 12.81 -19.59
N THR A 2 0.94 11.65 -19.89
CA THR A 2 1.34 10.66 -18.86
C THR A 2 2.55 11.21 -18.11
N SER A 3 2.56 11.12 -16.78
CA SER A 3 3.67 11.58 -15.94
C SER A 3 4.46 10.42 -15.35
N LEU A 4 5.62 10.70 -14.76
CA LEU A 4 6.50 9.68 -14.19
C LEU A 4 5.79 8.86 -13.09
N ILE A 5 4.94 9.50 -12.27
CA ILE A 5 4.16 8.78 -11.25
C ILE A 5 3.10 7.83 -11.85
N GLU A 6 2.51 8.18 -13.00
CA GLU A 6 1.58 7.30 -13.72
C GLU A 6 2.33 6.12 -14.35
N GLN A 7 3.56 6.35 -14.82
CA GLN A 7 4.41 5.28 -15.32
C GLN A 7 4.82 4.31 -14.19
N LEU A 8 5.22 4.83 -13.02
CA LEU A 8 5.46 4.01 -11.82
C LEU A 8 4.22 3.19 -11.45
N ARG A 9 3.03 3.80 -11.48
CA ARG A 9 1.76 3.10 -11.20
C ARG A 9 1.50 1.98 -12.20
N THR A 10 1.70 2.26 -13.49
CA THR A 10 1.51 1.29 -14.56
C THR A 10 2.43 0.08 -14.37
N GLU A 11 3.71 0.29 -14.10
CA GLU A 11 4.67 -0.79 -13.81
C GLU A 11 4.26 -1.57 -12.55
N ALA A 12 3.90 -0.85 -11.48
CA ALA A 12 3.53 -1.45 -10.20
C ALA A 12 2.31 -2.36 -10.32
N VAL A 13 1.29 -1.93 -11.08
CA VAL A 13 0.07 -2.70 -11.31
C VAL A 13 0.34 -3.85 -12.29
N SER A 14 1.08 -3.61 -13.37
CA SER A 14 1.42 -4.64 -14.38
C SER A 14 2.22 -5.81 -13.77
N ASP A 15 3.13 -5.50 -12.86
CA ASP A 15 3.91 -6.52 -12.13
C ASP A 15 3.03 -7.45 -11.29
N LEU A 16 1.86 -7.00 -10.82
CA LEU A 16 0.95 -7.82 -10.02
C LEU A 16 0.42 -9.02 -10.82
N PHE A 17 0.07 -8.80 -12.09
CA PHE A 17 -0.46 -9.85 -12.97
C PHE A 17 0.58 -10.90 -13.36
N ARG A 18 1.87 -10.59 -13.21
CA ARG A 18 2.98 -11.54 -13.39
C ARG A 18 3.15 -12.47 -12.20
N LEU A 19 2.54 -12.17 -11.05
CA LEU A 19 2.56 -13.03 -9.87
C LEU A 19 1.61 -14.19 -10.07
N LYS A 20 2.12 -15.43 -10.02
CA LYS A 20 1.32 -16.65 -10.21
C LYS A 20 0.01 -16.64 -9.41
N GLY A 21 0.05 -16.38 -8.10
CA GLY A 21 -1.16 -16.38 -7.25
C GLY A 21 -2.18 -15.26 -7.53
N PHE A 22 -1.73 -14.13 -8.08
CA PHE A 22 -2.59 -13.02 -8.43
C PHE A 22 -3.16 -13.18 -9.85
N GLY A 23 -2.29 -13.35 -10.85
CA GLY A 23 -2.67 -13.46 -12.26
C GLY A 23 -3.52 -14.69 -12.57
N THR A 24 -3.17 -15.88 -12.06
CA THR A 24 -3.91 -17.12 -12.36
C THR A 24 -5.37 -17.08 -11.94
N HIS A 25 -5.69 -16.37 -10.85
CA HIS A 25 -7.06 -16.26 -10.34
C HIS A 25 -7.65 -14.86 -10.58
N TRP A 26 -7.06 -14.06 -11.47
CA TRP A 26 -7.52 -12.69 -11.69
C TRP A 26 -8.95 -12.65 -12.22
N ASN A 27 -9.30 -13.47 -13.22
CA ASN A 27 -10.64 -13.47 -13.83
C ASN A 27 -11.76 -13.64 -12.79
N LEU A 28 -11.57 -14.55 -11.81
CA LEU A 28 -12.53 -14.75 -10.71
C LEU A 28 -12.67 -13.49 -9.83
N ARG A 29 -11.56 -12.80 -9.56
CA ARG A 29 -11.55 -11.55 -8.78
C ARG A 29 -12.13 -10.40 -9.56
N GLN A 30 -11.85 -10.31 -10.85
CA GLN A 30 -12.42 -9.32 -11.75
C GLN A 30 -13.94 -9.47 -11.78
N GLU A 31 -14.46 -10.67 -12.02
CA GLU A 31 -15.90 -10.94 -11.99
C GLU A 31 -16.51 -10.57 -10.63
N PHE A 32 -15.85 -10.95 -9.53
CA PHE A 32 -16.28 -10.56 -8.20
C PHE A 32 -16.38 -9.04 -8.03
N PHE A 33 -15.37 -8.27 -8.47
CA PHE A 33 -15.38 -6.82 -8.36
C PHE A 33 -16.40 -6.18 -9.30
N LEU A 34 -16.54 -6.65 -10.53
CA LEU A 34 -17.55 -6.17 -11.47
C LEU A 34 -18.96 -6.40 -10.92
N ASN A 35 -19.22 -7.55 -10.30
CA ASN A 35 -20.49 -7.81 -9.61
C ASN A 35 -20.73 -6.85 -8.43
N LYS A 36 -19.68 -6.46 -7.70
CA LYS A 36 -19.78 -5.44 -6.64
C LYS A 36 -19.99 -4.02 -7.18
N LEU A 37 -19.55 -3.76 -8.41
CA LEU A 37 -19.72 -2.51 -9.13
C LEU A 37 -20.94 -2.49 -10.05
N ALA A 38 -21.79 -3.51 -10.03
CA ALA A 38 -22.99 -3.54 -10.86
C ALA A 38 -23.89 -2.34 -10.53
N GLY A 39 -24.07 -1.44 -11.51
CA GLY A 39 -24.81 -0.18 -11.33
C GLY A 39 -24.06 0.91 -10.56
N ALA A 40 -22.77 0.73 -10.25
CA ALA A 40 -21.93 1.75 -9.65
C ALA A 40 -21.67 2.89 -10.64
N THR A 41 -21.79 4.12 -10.17
CA THR A 41 -21.57 5.34 -10.98
C THR A 41 -20.72 6.37 -10.25
N LYS A 42 -20.46 6.17 -8.96
CA LYS A 42 -19.79 7.13 -8.09
C LYS A 42 -18.43 6.61 -7.66
N LYS A 43 -17.49 7.54 -7.45
CA LYS A 43 -16.18 7.22 -6.84
C LYS A 43 -16.30 6.53 -5.49
N SER A 44 -17.35 6.80 -4.71
CA SER A 44 -17.61 6.14 -3.43
C SER A 44 -17.81 4.64 -3.58
N ASP A 45 -18.37 4.20 -4.70
CA ASP A 45 -18.64 2.78 -4.97
C ASP A 45 -17.32 2.04 -5.22
N LEU A 46 -16.39 2.66 -5.95
CA LEU A 46 -15.02 2.15 -6.14
C LEU A 46 -14.23 2.13 -4.84
N ILE A 47 -14.30 3.18 -4.04
CA ILE A 47 -13.62 3.24 -2.74
C ILE A 47 -14.14 2.11 -1.82
N ARG A 48 -15.45 1.83 -1.82
CA ARG A 48 -16.05 0.75 -1.03
C ARG A 48 -15.59 -0.66 -1.42
N LEU A 49 -14.90 -0.86 -2.53
CA LEU A 49 -14.25 -2.15 -2.82
C LEU A 49 -13.29 -2.58 -1.69
N GLY A 50 -12.70 -1.61 -0.96
CA GLY A 50 -11.89 -1.86 0.23
C GLY A 50 -12.59 -2.72 1.29
N ASP A 51 -13.92 -2.58 1.41
CA ASP A 51 -14.75 -3.34 2.36
C ASP A 51 -14.85 -4.83 2.03
N CYS A 52 -14.51 -5.22 0.79
CA CYS A 52 -14.74 -6.58 0.29
C CYS A 52 -13.50 -7.27 -0.28
N LEU A 53 -12.29 -6.69 -0.11
CA LEU A 53 -11.04 -7.29 -0.59
C LEU A 53 -10.79 -8.68 -0.01
N SER A 54 -11.27 -8.97 1.21
CA SER A 54 -11.17 -10.33 1.78
C SER A 54 -11.95 -11.37 0.96
N GLY A 55 -13.08 -10.97 0.34
CA GLY A 55 -13.83 -11.82 -0.56
C GLY A 55 -13.00 -12.20 -1.78
N ALA A 56 -12.44 -11.20 -2.48
CA ALA A 56 -11.57 -11.40 -3.63
C ALA A 56 -10.30 -12.19 -3.28
N PHE A 57 -9.73 -11.98 -2.09
CA PHE A 57 -8.59 -12.74 -1.60
C PHE A 57 -8.88 -14.24 -1.49
N LYS A 58 -10.06 -14.61 -0.98
CA LYS A 58 -10.47 -16.00 -0.74
C LYS A 58 -10.78 -16.80 -2.02
N LEU A 59 -10.99 -16.14 -3.15
CA LEU A 59 -11.31 -16.80 -4.44
C LEU A 59 -10.18 -17.66 -5.00
N ALA A 60 -8.94 -17.52 -4.49
CA ALA A 60 -7.83 -18.40 -4.84
C ALA A 60 -7.67 -19.61 -3.89
N GLY A 61 -8.51 -19.73 -2.86
CA GLY A 61 -8.29 -20.62 -1.71
C GLY A 61 -9.26 -21.80 -1.56
N SER A 62 -9.99 -22.21 -2.60
CA SER A 62 -10.88 -23.38 -2.51
C SER A 62 -10.15 -24.73 -2.50
N ASP A 63 -8.95 -24.84 -3.10
CA ASP A 63 -8.45 -26.17 -3.50
C ASP A 63 -7.09 -26.65 -2.96
N ASP A 64 -6.27 -25.88 -2.22
CA ASP A 64 -5.02 -26.47 -1.70
C ASP A 64 -4.39 -25.77 -0.47
N ARG A 65 -4.16 -26.53 0.61
CA ARG A 65 -3.57 -26.06 1.89
C ARG A 65 -2.19 -26.68 2.15
N SER A 66 -1.30 -26.64 1.16
CA SER A 66 0.11 -27.01 1.33
C SER A 66 0.97 -25.84 1.85
N GLN A 67 2.13 -26.10 2.46
CA GLN A 67 3.00 -25.06 3.05
C GLN A 67 3.48 -24.00 2.01
N GLY A 68 3.53 -24.36 0.72
CA GLY A 68 3.76 -23.42 -0.38
C GLY A 68 2.62 -22.43 -0.62
N SER A 69 1.40 -22.73 -0.16
CA SER A 69 0.23 -21.85 -0.28
C SER A 69 0.24 -20.68 0.72
N LEU A 70 1.02 -20.78 1.81
CA LEU A 70 1.12 -19.71 2.83
C LEU A 70 1.94 -18.50 2.35
N SER A 71 3.07 -18.75 1.67
CA SER A 71 3.92 -17.69 1.10
C SER A 71 3.24 -17.02 -0.10
N SER A 72 2.56 -17.80 -0.95
CA SER A 72 1.78 -17.27 -2.06
C SER A 72 0.57 -16.45 -1.58
N ALA A 73 -0.05 -16.82 -0.46
CA ALA A 73 -1.13 -16.07 0.16
C ALA A 73 -0.68 -14.66 0.62
N GLY A 74 0.49 -14.53 1.26
CA GLY A 74 1.05 -13.23 1.65
C GLY A 74 1.23 -12.30 0.44
N SER A 75 1.96 -12.80 -0.56
CA SER A 75 2.21 -12.08 -1.83
C SER A 75 0.92 -11.69 -2.56
N THR A 76 -0.11 -12.53 -2.52
CA THR A 76 -1.43 -12.25 -3.10
C THR A 76 -2.17 -11.15 -2.35
N TRP A 77 -2.10 -11.14 -1.00
CA TRP A 77 -2.71 -10.09 -0.20
C TRP A 77 -2.05 -8.73 -0.45
N GLU A 78 -0.72 -8.69 -0.46
CA GLU A 78 0.05 -7.50 -0.84
C GLU A 78 -0.35 -6.98 -2.22
N ALA A 79 -0.46 -7.88 -3.21
CA ALA A 79 -0.85 -7.52 -4.56
C ALA A 79 -2.27 -6.92 -4.61
N LEU A 80 -3.23 -7.49 -3.87
CA LEU A 80 -4.58 -6.93 -3.76
C LEU A 80 -4.60 -5.53 -3.12
N VAL A 81 -3.80 -5.32 -2.07
CA VAL A 81 -3.66 -4.01 -1.43
C VAL A 81 -3.08 -2.99 -2.43
N VAL A 82 -2.00 -3.33 -3.13
CA VAL A 82 -1.38 -2.45 -4.13
C VAL A 82 -2.33 -2.16 -5.30
N TRP A 83 -3.03 -3.17 -5.82
CA TRP A 83 -4.01 -3.01 -6.88
C TRP A 83 -5.12 -2.04 -6.47
N TYR A 84 -5.74 -2.28 -5.32
CA TYR A 84 -6.86 -1.48 -4.82
C TYR A 84 -6.46 -0.03 -4.54
N LEU A 85 -5.34 0.17 -3.84
CA LEU A 85 -4.87 1.53 -3.52
C LEU A 85 -4.56 2.28 -4.81
N ASN A 86 -3.87 1.67 -5.78
CA ASN A 86 -3.60 2.33 -7.05
C ASN A 86 -4.85 2.62 -7.88
N LEU A 87 -5.88 1.76 -7.82
CA LEU A 87 -7.15 2.01 -8.51
C LEU A 87 -7.80 3.27 -7.98
N CYS A 88 -7.77 3.46 -6.66
CA CYS A 88 -8.28 4.67 -6.03
C CYS A 88 -7.37 5.89 -6.22
N LEU A 89 -6.06 5.70 -6.41
CA LEU A 89 -5.08 6.79 -6.51
C LEU A 89 -4.73 7.20 -7.95
N VAL A 90 -5.28 6.55 -8.96
CA VAL A 90 -5.05 6.92 -10.37
C VAL A 90 -5.42 8.38 -10.61
N GLY A 91 -4.57 9.11 -11.33
CA GLY A 91 -4.74 10.55 -11.54
C GLY A 91 -4.23 11.46 -10.43
N THR A 92 -3.93 10.91 -9.24
CA THR A 92 -3.37 11.68 -8.13
C THR A 92 -1.84 11.67 -8.15
N HIS A 93 -1.23 12.52 -7.31
CA HIS A 93 0.22 12.54 -7.08
C HIS A 93 0.69 11.53 -6.02
N ALA A 94 -0.09 10.47 -5.75
CA ALA A 94 0.34 9.33 -4.93
C ALA A 94 0.24 7.99 -5.67
N VAL A 95 1.20 7.10 -5.41
CA VAL A 95 1.29 5.76 -6.01
C VAL A 95 1.65 4.73 -4.96
N CYS A 96 1.12 3.52 -5.09
CA CYS A 96 1.44 2.39 -4.25
C CYS A 96 2.33 1.40 -5.02
N VAL A 97 3.38 0.88 -4.39
CA VAL A 97 4.27 -0.13 -4.97
C VAL A 97 4.50 -1.26 -3.98
N ARG A 98 4.80 -2.47 -4.47
CA ARG A 98 5.38 -3.53 -3.62
C ARG A 98 6.81 -3.14 -3.27
N GLY A 99 7.20 -3.28 -2.00
CA GLY A 99 8.50 -2.81 -1.54
C GLY A 99 9.63 -3.60 -2.17
N GLY A 100 10.67 -2.89 -2.58
CA GLY A 100 11.84 -3.44 -3.27
C GLY A 100 11.98 -2.92 -4.70
N PRO A 101 11.36 -3.54 -5.73
CA PRO A 101 11.73 -3.32 -7.12
C PRO A 101 11.44 -1.90 -7.64
N LEU A 102 10.33 -1.31 -7.23
CA LEU A 102 9.87 0.00 -7.74
C LEU A 102 9.98 1.12 -6.70
N CYS A 103 10.55 0.83 -5.52
CA CYS A 103 10.73 1.82 -4.48
C CYS A 103 12.00 2.66 -4.73
N PRO A 104 11.89 4.01 -4.83
CA PRO A 104 13.02 4.92 -4.94
C PRO A 104 14.09 4.68 -3.87
N LYS A 105 15.36 4.79 -4.25
CA LYS A 105 16.48 4.50 -3.35
C LYS A 105 16.49 5.33 -2.06
N PRO A 106 16.22 6.65 -2.07
CA PRO A 106 16.15 7.44 -0.83
C PRO A 106 15.14 6.90 0.19
N ILE A 107 13.98 6.41 -0.27
CA ILE A 107 12.95 5.84 0.60
C ILE A 107 13.42 4.51 1.19
N LYS A 108 14.05 3.64 0.38
CA LYS A 108 14.64 2.39 0.86
C LYS A 108 15.73 2.64 1.91
N ASP A 109 16.56 3.64 1.67
CA ASP A 109 17.64 4.01 2.59
C ASP A 109 17.08 4.57 3.91
N ALA A 110 16.02 5.39 3.85
CA ALA A 110 15.34 5.91 5.05
C ALA A 110 14.62 4.84 5.89
N LEU A 111 14.14 3.77 5.26
CA LEU A 111 13.47 2.64 5.92
C LEU A 111 14.45 1.54 6.39
N SER A 112 15.71 1.62 5.96
CA SER A 112 16.72 0.62 6.27
C SER A 112 17.02 0.61 7.75
N VAL A 113 17.07 -0.59 8.32
CA VAL A 113 17.45 -0.82 9.71
C VAL A 113 18.88 -1.29 9.69
N CYS A 114 19.72 -0.66 10.50
CA CYS A 114 21.12 -1.00 10.62
C CYS A 114 21.40 -1.48 12.04
N PHE A 115 22.27 -2.48 12.15
CA PHE A 115 22.91 -2.86 13.39
C PHE A 115 24.40 -2.71 13.17
N GLU A 116 25.00 -1.78 13.91
CA GLU A 116 26.36 -1.32 13.70
C GLU A 116 26.58 -0.95 12.22
N ASN A 117 27.49 -1.63 11.53
CA ASN A 117 27.81 -1.38 10.12
C ASN A 117 27.02 -2.26 9.14
N SER A 118 26.10 -3.10 9.64
CA SER A 118 25.35 -4.06 8.83
C SER A 118 23.91 -3.63 8.62
N VAL A 119 23.43 -3.72 7.37
CA VAL A 119 22.02 -3.50 7.06
C VAL A 119 21.23 -4.77 7.36
N LEU A 120 20.35 -4.69 8.36
CA LEU A 120 19.38 -5.72 8.67
C LEU A 120 18.19 -5.55 7.72
N ARG A 121 18.17 -6.34 6.66
CA ARG A 121 17.12 -6.23 5.64
C ARG A 121 15.81 -6.82 6.17
N SER A 122 14.79 -5.98 6.34
CA SER A 122 13.41 -6.38 6.08
C SER A 122 12.88 -5.47 4.98
N GLU A 123 12.65 -6.03 3.79
CA GLU A 123 12.00 -5.26 2.73
C GLU A 123 10.56 -4.95 3.17
N PRO A 124 10.10 -3.69 3.05
CA PRO A 124 8.72 -3.36 3.36
C PRO A 124 7.78 -4.09 2.39
N ASP A 125 6.61 -4.53 2.84
CA ASP A 125 5.70 -5.29 1.97
C ASP A 125 5.12 -4.36 0.89
N VAL A 126 4.55 -3.22 1.31
CA VAL A 126 3.87 -2.27 0.44
C VAL A 126 4.24 -0.85 0.85
N ILE A 127 4.61 -0.01 -0.13
CA ILE A 127 4.97 1.39 0.09
C ILE A 127 4.04 2.29 -0.73
N LEU A 128 3.39 3.24 -0.07
CA LEU A 128 2.76 4.37 -0.72
C LEU A 128 3.74 5.54 -0.75
N ILE A 129 3.85 6.17 -1.92
CA ILE A 129 4.71 7.32 -2.19
C ILE A 129 3.80 8.44 -2.68
N SER A 130 3.88 9.62 -2.05
CA SER A 130 3.21 10.84 -2.48
C SER A 130 4.24 11.90 -2.82
N SER A 131 4.29 12.30 -4.10
CA SER A 131 5.24 13.31 -4.58
C SER A 131 4.65 14.06 -5.77
N LYS A 132 4.44 15.36 -5.59
CA LYS A 132 4.02 16.27 -6.67
C LYS A 132 5.08 16.37 -7.76
N ALA A 133 6.36 16.38 -7.39
CA ALA A 133 7.47 16.43 -8.35
C ALA A 133 7.48 15.20 -9.28
N LEU A 134 7.19 13.99 -8.77
CA LEU A 134 7.02 12.81 -9.64
C LEU A 134 5.79 12.94 -10.57
N ALA A 135 4.72 13.61 -10.11
CA ALA A 135 3.51 13.82 -10.89
C ALA A 135 3.66 14.88 -11.99
N GLU A 136 4.55 15.84 -11.81
CA GLU A 136 4.88 16.92 -12.76
C GLU A 136 6.01 16.51 -13.72
N SER A 137 6.77 15.47 -13.38
CA SER A 137 7.89 14.98 -14.18
C SER A 137 7.44 14.20 -15.42
N THR A 138 8.20 14.36 -16.49
CA THR A 138 8.02 13.61 -17.74
C THR A 138 8.35 12.12 -17.57
N VAL A 139 7.74 11.27 -18.38
CA VAL A 139 8.02 9.83 -18.41
C VAL A 139 9.48 9.51 -18.73
N ALA A 140 9.92 8.31 -18.37
CA ALA A 140 11.18 7.73 -18.78
C ALA A 140 10.98 6.75 -19.95
N ASP A 141 12.04 6.54 -20.72
CA ASP A 141 12.10 5.64 -21.87
C ASP A 141 12.21 4.17 -21.46
N THR A 142 12.92 3.87 -20.38
CA THR A 142 13.14 2.51 -19.87
C THR A 142 12.76 2.38 -18.40
N ARG A 143 12.44 1.16 -17.97
CA ARG A 143 12.19 0.85 -16.55
C ARG A 143 13.40 1.16 -15.65
N LYS A 144 14.63 1.00 -16.15
CA LYS A 144 15.84 1.39 -15.43
C LYS A 144 15.91 2.90 -15.23
N ASN A 145 15.69 3.67 -16.30
CA ASN A 145 15.70 5.13 -16.23
C ASN A 145 14.53 5.70 -15.43
N LEU A 146 13.38 5.02 -15.44
CA LEU A 146 12.24 5.31 -14.55
C LEU A 146 12.67 5.31 -13.08
N LEU A 147 13.39 4.28 -12.64
CA LEU A 147 13.82 4.14 -11.25
C LEU A 147 14.95 5.09 -10.86
N LEU A 148 15.88 5.36 -11.77
CA LEU A 148 16.93 6.35 -11.57
C LEU A 148 16.30 7.74 -11.42
N LYS A 149 15.51 8.16 -12.41
CA LYS A 149 14.84 9.46 -12.39
C LYS A 149 13.91 9.63 -11.20
N ALA A 150 13.15 8.58 -10.83
CA ALA A 150 12.31 8.63 -9.64
C ALA A 150 13.12 8.72 -8.35
N SER A 151 14.31 8.11 -8.29
CA SER A 151 15.21 8.24 -7.14
C SER A 151 15.81 9.64 -7.05
N ASP A 152 16.29 10.20 -8.16
CA ASP A 152 16.87 11.55 -8.21
C ASP A 152 15.84 12.61 -7.78
N ILE A 153 14.61 12.54 -8.31
CA ILE A 153 13.53 13.47 -7.94
C ILE A 153 13.17 13.34 -6.46
N VAL A 154 13.07 12.11 -5.94
CA VAL A 154 12.72 11.88 -4.53
C VAL A 154 13.85 12.30 -3.60
N GLU A 155 15.11 12.21 -4.04
CA GLU A 155 16.27 12.73 -3.30
C GLU A 155 16.20 14.25 -3.18
N GLU A 156 15.97 14.96 -4.28
CA GLU A 156 15.85 16.42 -4.32
C GLU A 156 14.62 16.95 -3.55
N THR A 157 13.56 16.14 -3.45
CA THR A 157 12.27 16.53 -2.84
C THR A 157 11.90 15.67 -1.64
N PHE A 158 12.89 15.12 -0.95
CA PHE A 158 12.69 14.15 0.12
C PHE A 158 11.86 14.72 1.29
N ASP A 159 12.13 15.97 1.66
CA ASP A 159 11.43 16.76 2.68
C ASP A 159 9.98 17.12 2.32
N LYS A 160 9.59 16.93 1.06
CA LYS A 160 8.24 17.15 0.54
C LYS A 160 7.56 15.86 0.12
N THR A 161 8.25 14.73 0.25
CA THR A 161 7.74 13.41 -0.12
C THR A 161 7.01 12.77 1.06
N GLY A 162 5.80 12.28 0.81
CA GLY A 162 5.02 11.50 1.77
C GLY A 162 5.24 10.01 1.57
N VAL A 163 5.49 9.28 2.66
CA VAL A 163 5.67 7.83 2.62
C VAL A 163 4.76 7.16 3.64
N VAL A 164 4.02 6.14 3.20
CA VAL A 164 3.35 5.21 4.13
C VAL A 164 3.85 3.79 3.88
N ASN A 165 4.45 3.19 4.89
CA ASN A 165 4.87 1.79 4.87
C ASN A 165 3.73 0.92 5.42
N PHE A 166 3.20 0.04 4.58
CA PHE A 166 2.17 -0.93 4.92
C PHE A 166 2.80 -2.29 5.19
N GLN A 167 2.64 -2.77 6.42
CA GLN A 167 2.89 -4.17 6.74
C GLN A 167 1.63 -4.98 6.48
N CYS A 168 1.74 -5.95 5.58
CA CYS A 168 0.67 -6.82 5.14
C CYS A 168 0.77 -8.19 5.82
N LYS A 169 -0.31 -8.66 6.44
CA LYS A 169 -0.36 -10.01 7.03
C LYS A 169 -1.67 -10.73 6.74
N THR A 170 -1.60 -12.02 6.43
CA THR A 170 -2.78 -12.88 6.20
C THR A 170 -3.43 -13.42 7.48
N ASN A 171 -2.96 -12.96 8.66
CA ASN A 171 -3.53 -13.25 9.96
C ASN A 171 -3.08 -12.23 11.04
N TRP A 172 -3.75 -12.25 12.19
CA TRP A 172 -3.47 -11.38 13.34
C TRP A 172 -2.58 -12.04 14.41
N ASN A 173 -3.05 -13.10 15.08
CA ASN A 173 -2.45 -13.74 16.28
C ASN A 173 -1.00 -13.34 16.63
N ASP A 174 -0.02 -14.16 16.26
CA ASP A 174 1.38 -13.96 16.64
C ASP A 174 2.08 -12.94 15.72
N ASN A 175 1.51 -12.71 14.55
CA ASN A 175 2.07 -11.82 13.54
C ASN A 175 1.83 -10.34 13.83
N ALA A 176 0.94 -9.98 14.77
CA ALA A 176 0.69 -8.59 15.17
C ALA A 176 1.83 -7.96 15.99
N GLN A 177 2.70 -8.77 16.60
CA GLN A 177 3.84 -8.28 17.41
C GLN A 177 4.89 -7.56 16.57
N ILE A 178 5.21 -8.11 15.38
CA ILE A 178 6.21 -7.55 14.48
C ILE A 178 5.82 -6.15 13.96
N PRO A 179 4.59 -5.92 13.43
CA PRO A 179 4.12 -4.58 13.10
C PRO A 179 4.13 -3.62 14.30
N MET A 180 3.77 -4.10 15.50
CA MET A 180 3.82 -3.28 16.71
C MET A 180 5.24 -2.78 16.99
N LEU A 181 6.24 -3.67 16.93
CA LEU A 181 7.64 -3.35 17.14
C LEU A 181 8.15 -2.36 16.08
N TRP A 182 7.86 -2.62 14.80
CA TRP A 182 8.27 -1.73 13.71
C TRP A 182 7.63 -0.35 13.82
N ASN A 183 6.35 -0.27 14.14
CA ASN A 183 5.68 1.00 14.39
C ASN A 183 6.37 1.78 15.51
N MET A 184 6.73 1.11 16.61
CA MET A 184 7.45 1.76 17.70
C MET A 184 8.82 2.29 17.23
N LEU A 185 9.63 1.44 16.59
CA LEU A 185 10.97 1.82 16.11
C LEU A 185 10.92 2.95 15.09
N TYR A 186 10.06 2.85 14.07
CA TYR A 186 9.92 3.89 13.05
C TYR A 186 9.38 5.21 13.63
N ASN A 187 8.48 5.16 14.61
CA ASN A 187 8.01 6.37 15.29
C ASN A 187 9.11 7.04 16.12
N GLN A 188 9.99 6.26 16.75
CA GLN A 188 11.16 6.80 17.45
C GLN A 188 12.15 7.41 16.46
N ALA A 189 12.48 6.71 15.37
CA ALA A 189 13.34 7.22 14.32
C ALA A 189 12.80 8.50 13.67
N ARG A 190 11.48 8.58 13.44
CA ARG A 190 10.83 9.79 12.90
C ARG A 190 10.97 11.01 13.81
N LYS A 191 11.07 10.78 15.12
CA LYS A 191 11.29 11.81 16.15
C LYS A 191 12.78 12.14 16.35
N GLY A 192 13.69 11.50 15.61
CA GLY A 192 15.13 11.66 15.77
C GLY A 192 15.69 11.01 17.04
N ALA A 193 14.98 10.05 17.63
CA ALA A 193 15.44 9.38 18.84
C ALA A 193 16.60 8.42 18.51
N LEU A 194 17.59 8.39 19.40
CA LEU A 194 18.66 7.39 19.38
C LEU A 194 18.07 6.04 19.77
N ILE A 195 18.27 5.03 18.91
CA ILE A 195 17.87 3.65 19.21
C ILE A 195 19.06 2.98 19.91
N PRO A 196 18.90 2.46 21.13
CA PRO A 196 20.01 1.86 21.89
C PRO A 196 20.61 0.62 21.20
N ASN A 197 21.72 0.15 21.76
CA ASN A 197 22.35 -1.14 21.41
C ASN A 197 22.80 -1.25 19.95
N GLY A 198 23.35 -0.17 19.40
CA GLY A 198 23.95 -0.18 18.05
C GLY A 198 22.93 -0.22 16.91
N PHE A 199 21.63 -0.12 17.18
CA PHE A 199 20.60 -0.03 16.15
C PHE A 199 20.45 1.40 15.63
N SER A 200 20.19 1.53 14.33
CA SER A 200 19.78 2.79 13.72
C SER A 200 18.77 2.54 12.60
N ILE A 201 18.03 3.58 12.24
CA ILE A 201 17.08 3.56 11.13
C ILE A 201 17.41 4.75 10.22
N GLY A 202 17.54 4.45 8.93
CA GLY A 202 18.07 5.38 7.96
C GLY A 202 19.55 5.13 7.70
N ARG A 203 19.99 5.44 6.48
CA ARG A 203 21.39 5.38 6.05
C ARG A 203 21.63 6.30 4.86
N ASN A 204 22.89 6.51 4.49
CA ASN A 204 23.29 7.34 3.34
C ASN A 204 22.68 8.75 3.38
N GLY A 205 22.57 9.36 4.57
CA GLY A 205 21.98 10.69 4.75
C GLY A 205 20.45 10.75 4.76
N PHE A 206 19.76 9.64 4.51
CA PHE A 206 18.29 9.59 4.53
C PHE A 206 17.78 9.02 5.85
N SER A 207 16.87 9.76 6.50
CA SER A 207 16.21 9.36 7.74
C SER A 207 14.71 9.63 7.62
N LEU A 208 13.90 8.91 8.40
CA LEU A 208 12.46 9.17 8.44
C LEU A 208 12.14 10.58 8.95
N GLN A 209 13.00 11.16 9.78
CA GLN A 209 12.85 12.52 10.31
C GLN A 209 12.77 13.57 9.19
N ASN A 210 13.48 13.33 8.09
CA ASN A 210 13.64 14.26 6.99
C ASN A 210 12.55 14.09 5.92
N LEU A 211 11.61 13.14 6.05
CA LEU A 211 10.47 13.01 5.15
C LEU A 211 9.40 14.07 5.46
N GLY A 212 8.74 14.58 4.41
CA GLY A 212 7.62 15.50 4.57
C GLY A 212 6.51 14.95 5.45
N ILE A 213 6.23 13.65 5.33
CA ILE A 213 5.45 12.88 6.30
C ILE A 213 5.76 11.40 6.17
N PHE A 214 5.78 10.70 7.30
CA PHE A 214 5.92 9.26 7.35
C PHE A 214 4.76 8.65 8.14
N GLY A 215 4.29 7.49 7.67
CA GLY A 215 3.30 6.68 8.36
C GLY A 215 3.65 5.20 8.28
N TYR A 216 3.35 4.47 9.35
CA TYR A 216 3.41 3.01 9.36
C TYR A 216 2.00 2.45 9.58
N ALA A 217 1.51 1.72 8.59
CA ALA A 217 0.17 1.15 8.54
C ALA A 217 0.24 -0.36 8.61
N PHE A 218 -0.82 -0.97 9.10
CA PHE A 218 -1.00 -2.41 9.11
C PHE A 218 -2.22 -2.78 8.27
N ALA A 219 -2.08 -3.72 7.33
CA ALA A 219 -3.17 -4.19 6.49
C ALA A 219 -3.30 -5.71 6.58
N THR A 220 -4.45 -6.21 7.02
CA THR A 220 -4.64 -7.65 7.20
C THR A 220 -5.81 -8.23 6.42
N VAL A 221 -5.75 -9.55 6.21
CA VAL A 221 -6.92 -10.35 5.87
C VAL A 221 -7.00 -11.54 6.82
N PRO A 222 -7.84 -11.52 7.86
CA PRO A 222 -7.88 -12.62 8.82
C PRO A 222 -8.49 -13.88 8.19
N THR A 223 -7.64 -14.83 7.82
CA THR A 223 -8.03 -16.12 7.20
C THR A 223 -8.40 -17.21 8.21
N GLN A 224 -8.26 -16.94 9.51
CA GLN A 224 -8.44 -17.92 10.58
C GLN A 224 -9.93 -18.22 10.85
N LYS A 225 -10.21 -19.37 11.50
CA LYS A 225 -11.58 -19.83 11.83
C LYS A 225 -12.46 -18.79 12.53
N LYS A 226 -11.87 -17.91 13.35
CA LYS A 226 -12.59 -16.83 14.04
C LYS A 226 -13.25 -15.84 13.07
N GLY A 227 -12.71 -15.70 11.85
CA GLY A 227 -13.19 -14.75 10.85
C GLY A 227 -13.19 -13.29 11.37
N PRO A 228 -13.76 -12.34 10.61
CA PRO A 228 -13.85 -10.96 11.06
C PRO A 228 -14.70 -10.80 12.33
N GLN A 229 -15.67 -11.68 12.58
CA GLN A 229 -16.61 -11.58 13.71
C GLN A 229 -16.04 -12.07 15.05
N GLY A 230 -15.06 -12.98 15.03
CA GLY A 230 -14.47 -13.55 16.24
C GLY A 230 -13.44 -12.67 16.94
N TYR A 231 -13.20 -11.45 16.44
CA TYR A 231 -12.35 -10.46 17.09
C TYR A 231 -13.15 -9.47 17.93
N LYS A 232 -12.56 -9.08 19.06
CA LYS A 232 -13.06 -8.08 20.01
C LYS A 232 -11.97 -7.06 20.31
N ALA A 233 -12.36 -5.86 20.75
CA ALA A 233 -11.46 -4.73 20.97
C ALA A 233 -10.36 -5.04 22.00
N GLU A 234 -10.67 -5.87 22.99
CA GLU A 234 -9.79 -6.29 24.07
C GLU A 234 -8.81 -7.42 23.70
N ASN A 235 -8.98 -8.05 22.52
CA ASN A 235 -8.05 -9.09 22.13
C ASN A 235 -6.64 -8.52 21.94
N LEU A 236 -5.61 -9.23 22.43
CA LEU A 236 -4.23 -8.74 22.39
C LEU A 236 -3.72 -8.41 20.99
N ASP A 237 -4.11 -9.20 20.00
CA ASP A 237 -3.74 -9.01 18.60
C ASP A 237 -4.37 -7.73 18.00
N VAL A 238 -5.59 -7.37 18.41
CA VAL A 238 -6.21 -6.08 18.08
C VAL A 238 -5.46 -4.93 18.76
N MET A 239 -5.22 -5.05 20.06
CA MET A 239 -4.57 -4.00 20.86
C MET A 239 -3.17 -3.67 20.36
N ARG A 240 -2.40 -4.67 19.92
CA ARG A 240 -1.02 -4.51 19.39
C ARG A 240 -0.94 -3.60 18.16
N VAL A 241 -1.99 -3.57 17.32
CA VAL A 241 -2.00 -2.80 16.07
C VAL A 241 -2.90 -1.57 16.11
N LYS A 242 -3.59 -1.32 17.22
CA LYS A 242 -4.48 -0.18 17.37
C LYS A 242 -3.77 1.18 17.27
N THR A 243 -2.47 1.23 17.60
CA THR A 243 -1.67 2.46 17.66
C THR A 243 -0.72 2.63 16.47
N MET A 244 -0.96 1.91 15.37
CA MET A 244 -0.22 2.13 14.12
C MET A 244 -0.30 3.61 13.71
N SER A 245 0.83 4.25 13.41
CA SER A 245 0.87 5.69 13.17
C SER A 245 0.06 6.13 11.96
N ALA A 246 -0.08 5.26 10.96
CA ALA A 246 -0.97 5.43 9.82
C ALA A 246 -2.22 4.52 9.85
N GLY A 247 -2.52 3.87 10.97
CA GLY A 247 -3.75 3.09 11.16
C GLY A 247 -3.63 1.59 10.86
N ASN A 248 -4.66 0.86 11.28
CA ASN A 248 -4.81 -0.58 11.06
C ASN A 248 -6.06 -0.87 10.24
N TYR A 249 -5.86 -1.62 9.17
CA TYR A 249 -6.83 -1.84 8.10
C TYR A 249 -7.02 -3.31 7.77
N TRP A 250 -8.16 -3.63 7.17
CA TRP A 250 -8.45 -4.95 6.63
C TRP A 250 -9.36 -4.91 5.41
N GLY A 251 -9.49 -6.06 4.74
CA GLY A 251 -10.39 -6.25 3.59
C GLY A 251 -11.86 -6.51 3.95
N HIS A 252 -12.34 -5.95 5.05
CA HIS A 252 -13.70 -6.09 5.58
C HIS A 252 -14.28 -4.70 5.92
N PRO A 253 -15.61 -4.54 6.06
CA PRO A 253 -16.18 -3.31 6.59
C PRO A 253 -15.58 -2.96 7.97
N SER A 254 -15.49 -1.68 8.28
CA SER A 254 -14.97 -1.21 9.56
C SER A 254 -15.75 -1.77 10.74
N ARG A 255 -15.03 -2.17 11.79
CA ARG A 255 -15.62 -2.53 13.08
C ARG A 255 -15.00 -1.65 14.15
N ASN A 256 -15.85 -0.89 14.84
CA ASN A 256 -15.43 0.06 15.86
C ASN A 256 -14.59 -0.64 16.95
N GLY A 257 -13.50 0.00 17.35
CA GLY A 257 -12.56 -0.52 18.34
C GLY A 257 -11.71 -1.71 17.89
N ILE A 258 -11.89 -2.20 16.65
CA ILE A 258 -11.23 -3.41 16.15
C ILE A 258 -10.31 -3.07 14.98
N CYS A 259 -10.86 -2.73 13.82
CA CYS A 259 -10.09 -2.49 12.60
C CYS A 259 -10.92 -1.74 11.59
N LEU A 260 -10.28 -0.84 10.85
CA LEU A 260 -10.93 -0.07 9.80
C LEU A 260 -10.90 -0.83 8.48
N SER A 261 -11.87 -0.57 7.62
CA SER A 261 -11.79 -0.95 6.22
C SER A 261 -10.63 -0.22 5.56
N LEU A 262 -9.94 -0.90 4.63
CA LEU A 262 -8.92 -0.24 3.80
C LEU A 262 -9.51 0.93 3.00
N ALA A 263 -10.82 0.98 2.79
CA ALA A 263 -11.53 2.12 2.20
C ALA A 263 -11.38 3.42 3.00
N GLU A 264 -11.15 3.34 4.31
CA GLU A 264 -10.97 4.50 5.16
C GLU A 264 -9.53 5.00 5.22
N PHE A 265 -8.56 4.29 4.63
CA PHE A 265 -7.16 4.70 4.66
C PHE A 265 -6.94 6.11 4.10
N PHE A 266 -7.70 6.50 3.07
CA PHE A 266 -7.54 7.81 2.43
C PHE A 266 -7.83 8.98 3.39
N ASN A 267 -8.55 8.77 4.48
CA ASN A 267 -8.72 9.80 5.52
C ASN A 267 -7.39 10.20 6.17
N PHE A 268 -6.37 9.35 6.13
CA PHE A 268 -5.01 9.67 6.58
C PHE A 268 -4.41 10.86 5.82
N PHE A 269 -4.80 11.08 4.56
CA PHE A 269 -4.28 12.17 3.74
C PHE A 269 -4.62 13.55 4.32
N ASN A 270 -5.72 13.66 5.08
CA ASN A 270 -6.10 14.89 5.76
C ASN A 270 -5.09 15.33 6.83
N ARG A 271 -4.20 14.45 7.29
CA ARG A 271 -3.14 14.83 8.24
C ARG A 271 -2.10 15.76 7.64
N ASN A 272 -1.92 15.73 6.33
CA ASN A 272 -1.03 16.64 5.63
C ASN A 272 -1.45 16.77 4.16
N SER A 273 -2.37 17.70 3.89
CA SER A 273 -2.90 17.99 2.56
C SER A 273 -1.91 18.71 1.63
N THR A 274 -0.76 19.18 2.15
CA THR A 274 0.27 19.78 1.30
C THR A 274 1.11 18.69 0.61
N VAL A 275 1.33 17.56 1.30
CA VAL A 275 2.10 16.41 0.81
C VAL A 275 1.20 15.37 0.15
N PHE A 276 0.07 14.99 0.75
CA PHE A 276 -0.84 13.98 0.21
C PHE A 276 -1.89 14.55 -0.76
N PRO A 277 -2.48 13.73 -1.64
CA PRO A 277 -3.61 14.14 -2.47
C PRO A 277 -4.79 14.60 -1.64
N ASN A 278 -5.61 15.48 -2.23
CA ASN A 278 -6.90 15.79 -1.66
C ASN A 278 -7.78 14.53 -1.70
N VAL A 279 -8.42 14.20 -0.58
CA VAL A 279 -9.35 13.05 -0.48
C VAL A 279 -10.50 13.17 -1.50
N ALA A 280 -10.86 14.40 -1.91
CA ALA A 280 -11.84 14.66 -2.96
C ALA A 280 -11.42 14.11 -4.34
N ASP A 281 -10.13 13.94 -4.61
CA ASP A 281 -9.62 13.44 -5.89
C ASP A 281 -9.48 11.91 -5.91
N VAL A 282 -9.46 11.26 -4.75
CA VAL A 282 -9.38 9.79 -4.64
C VAL A 282 -10.59 9.14 -5.32
N GLY A 283 -10.32 8.19 -6.21
CA GLY A 283 -11.30 7.43 -6.99
C GLY A 283 -11.97 8.21 -8.11
N LYS A 284 -11.66 9.50 -8.28
CA LYS A 284 -12.30 10.38 -9.27
C LYS A 284 -12.05 9.89 -10.70
N GLU A 285 -10.78 9.69 -11.07
CA GLU A 285 -10.42 9.25 -12.42
C GLU A 285 -10.92 7.83 -12.74
N ALA A 286 -10.84 6.90 -11.79
CA ALA A 286 -11.39 5.56 -11.98
C ALA A 286 -12.91 5.58 -12.18
N ALA A 287 -13.64 6.46 -11.49
CA ALA A 287 -15.08 6.64 -11.69
C ALA A 287 -15.41 7.27 -13.05
N LEU A 288 -14.60 8.23 -13.52
CA LEU A 288 -14.76 8.81 -14.85
C LEU A 288 -14.61 7.73 -15.92
N PHE A 289 -13.63 6.83 -15.78
CA PHE A 289 -13.47 5.71 -16.69
C PHE A 289 -14.66 4.76 -16.68
N LEU A 290 -15.11 4.35 -15.48
CA LEU A 290 -16.26 3.47 -15.32
C LEU A 290 -17.51 4.01 -16.04
N ASN A 291 -17.73 5.33 -16.01
CA ASN A 291 -18.90 5.96 -16.61
C ASN A 291 -18.77 6.25 -18.12
N SER A 292 -17.56 6.54 -18.61
CA SER A 292 -17.36 7.07 -19.97
C SER A 292 -16.59 6.15 -20.90
N GLY A 293 -16.00 5.06 -20.38
CA GLY A 293 -15.08 4.19 -21.13
C GLY A 293 -13.79 4.88 -21.58
N SER A 294 -13.56 6.14 -21.19
CA SER A 294 -12.40 6.94 -21.57
C SER A 294 -11.62 7.37 -20.34
N SER A 295 -10.31 7.08 -20.32
CA SER A 295 -9.40 7.44 -19.23
C SER A 295 -8.52 8.62 -19.58
N GLY A 296 -8.92 9.51 -20.49
CA GLY A 296 -8.03 10.57 -20.97
C GLY A 296 -6.63 10.03 -21.32
N THR A 297 -5.57 10.58 -20.71
CA THR A 297 -4.18 10.09 -20.87
C THR A 297 -3.68 9.15 -19.76
N LYS A 298 -4.56 8.57 -18.95
CA LYS A 298 -4.20 7.73 -17.80
C LYS A 298 -4.40 6.25 -18.17
N ASN A 299 -3.47 5.39 -17.77
CA ASN A 299 -3.49 3.97 -18.13
C ASN A 299 -4.38 3.16 -17.16
N ILE A 300 -5.70 3.39 -17.22
CA ILE A 300 -6.67 2.66 -16.38
C ILE A 300 -6.85 1.22 -16.87
N SER A 301 -6.57 0.93 -18.15
CA SER A 301 -6.60 -0.43 -18.68
C SER A 301 -5.55 -1.35 -18.02
N ALA A 302 -4.47 -0.80 -17.46
CA ALA A 302 -3.50 -1.57 -16.68
C ALA A 302 -4.14 -2.32 -15.50
N PHE A 303 -5.27 -1.85 -14.98
CA PHE A 303 -5.97 -2.49 -13.85
C PHE A 303 -6.77 -3.74 -14.23
N GLN A 304 -6.99 -3.98 -15.52
CA GLN A 304 -7.76 -5.12 -16.06
C GLN A 304 -9.10 -5.34 -15.34
N LEU A 305 -9.74 -4.25 -14.90
CA LEU A 305 -11.04 -4.30 -14.21
C LEU A 305 -12.19 -4.11 -15.19
N PHE A 306 -12.04 -3.13 -16.07
CA PHE A 306 -13.02 -2.63 -17.02
C PHE A 306 -12.69 -3.06 -18.45
#